data_AF-A0A8T0FVU7-F1
#
_entry.id   AF-A0A8T0FVU7-F1
#
_cell.length_a   1.000
_cell.length_b   1.000
_cell.length_c   1.000
_cell.angle_alpha   90.00
_cell.angle_beta   90.00
_cell.angle_gamma   90.00
#
_symmetry.space_group_name_H-M   'P 1'
#
loop_
_entity.id
_entity.type
_entity.pdbx_description
1 polymer ?
#
loop_
_entity_poly.entity_id
_entity_poly.type
_entity_poly.pdbx_seq_one_letter_code
_entity_poly.pdbx_strand_id
1 'polypeptide(L)'
;MCFEWAESALEFVRGNCFVYSLFVVPLLIAISPKTPVFAAHEFTVYRMQHFDLHSTPHGCRNSILNMEARKLYTTPYTRKCVVARLTELTYSQYQDLIQQNAGGLLILIPQNLSSLPVADQQVVMQLEKHILEEDVAIPVYFAYETEELLEMYYSMEQGSSKQKSRSAAEELPSTITSSGYQLVVSGPAPKPLPDTQIISLQGKLCGFGVEEQLPTIAIVAHYDSYGIAPGLSYGADSNGSGVAALLELARLLSRLYTNSRTHPRFNLMFLLSGGGKFNYQGTKKWIEDNIDSSDASLLPDALYTLCLDSVGDEDNLYLHVSKPPKEDSPGDIFYKELQWASVQSEEPVNVSMIHKRINLADELLSWEHERFSIRRLPAFTLSHLQSPRSLKKTTILDTRENVNVDKLARNVRIIAEALARHMYNISGETLKTGIFTEGLSIQKDYLKAWIDQLSSQPRSAQMLLSGSTKHPLILTLEQAMSRYLKDVKFSIFKPDKREPELMFYEPVSTVMNAYRVKPAIFDLFLAMFIAAYLGIIYLLITNFYRVWEKIIKTFLS
;
A
#
# COMPACT_ATOMS: atom_id res chain seq x y z
N MET A 1 8.15 -42.50 -73.86
CA MET A 1 8.57 -41.09 -73.64
C MET A 1 7.50 -40.18 -73.06
N CYS A 2 6.45 -39.71 -73.77
CA CYS A 2 5.45 -38.83 -73.11
C CYS A 2 4.57 -39.53 -72.05
N PHE A 3 4.28 -40.82 -72.24
CA PHE A 3 3.51 -41.61 -71.26
C PHE A 3 4.28 -41.89 -69.95
N GLU A 4 5.60 -42.14 -70.02
CA GLU A 4 6.44 -42.36 -68.83
C GLU A 4 6.67 -41.08 -68.02
N TRP A 5 6.74 -39.92 -68.70
CA TRP A 5 6.81 -38.62 -68.03
C TRP A 5 5.48 -38.27 -67.35
N ALA A 6 4.35 -38.62 -67.97
CA ALA A 6 3.03 -38.45 -67.38
C ALA A 6 2.83 -39.37 -66.18
N GLU A 7 3.23 -40.65 -66.24
CA GLU A 7 3.20 -41.59 -65.10
C GLU A 7 4.13 -41.17 -63.96
N SER A 8 5.35 -40.68 -64.26
CA SER A 8 6.28 -40.17 -63.25
C SER A 8 5.76 -38.90 -62.56
N ALA A 9 5.11 -38.00 -63.29
CA ALA A 9 4.44 -36.84 -62.71
C ALA A 9 3.21 -37.26 -61.88
N LEU A 10 2.56 -38.35 -62.25
CA LEU A 10 1.40 -38.93 -61.56
C LEU A 10 1.78 -39.59 -60.24
N GLU A 11 2.87 -40.36 -60.20
CA GLU A 11 3.43 -40.89 -58.96
C GLU A 11 3.93 -39.77 -58.04
N PHE A 12 4.53 -38.72 -58.60
CA PHE A 12 4.98 -37.54 -57.84
C PHE A 12 3.80 -36.81 -57.19
N VAL A 13 2.68 -36.62 -57.90
CA VAL A 13 1.48 -35.97 -57.34
C VAL A 13 0.70 -36.90 -56.40
N ARG A 14 0.58 -38.19 -56.71
CA ARG A 14 -0.16 -39.17 -55.91
C ARG A 14 0.57 -39.53 -54.61
N GLY A 15 1.90 -39.52 -54.61
CA GLY A 15 2.75 -39.73 -53.43
C GLY A 15 2.98 -38.45 -52.60
N ASN A 16 3.27 -37.32 -53.25
CA ASN A 16 3.66 -36.10 -52.52
C ASN A 16 2.51 -35.14 -52.18
N CYS A 17 1.33 -35.19 -52.82
CA CYS A 17 0.25 -34.25 -52.48
C CYS A 17 -0.26 -34.45 -51.03
N PHE A 18 -0.27 -35.70 -50.56
CA PHE A 18 -0.56 -36.03 -49.16
C PHE A 18 0.56 -35.62 -48.20
N VAL A 19 1.81 -35.56 -48.67
CA VAL A 19 2.96 -35.12 -47.87
C VAL A 19 2.97 -33.59 -47.81
N TYR A 20 2.74 -32.89 -48.92
CA TYR A 20 2.63 -31.43 -48.98
C TYR A 20 1.43 -30.91 -48.15
N SER A 21 0.28 -31.60 -48.18
CA SER A 21 -0.87 -31.26 -47.33
C SER A 21 -0.56 -31.37 -45.82
N LEU A 22 0.30 -32.32 -45.45
CA LEU A 22 0.78 -32.54 -44.08
C LEU A 22 1.83 -31.51 -43.65
N PHE A 23 2.62 -30.97 -44.59
CA PHE A 23 3.59 -29.91 -44.32
C PHE A 23 2.98 -28.50 -44.28
N VAL A 24 1.84 -28.25 -44.93
CA VAL A 24 1.19 -26.93 -44.92
C VAL A 24 0.77 -26.48 -43.51
N VAL A 25 0.28 -27.39 -42.67
CA VAL A 25 -0.16 -27.04 -41.30
C VAL A 25 1.03 -26.68 -40.39
N PRO A 26 2.11 -27.48 -40.31
CA PRO A 26 3.34 -27.10 -39.62
C PRO A 26 3.98 -25.82 -40.19
N LEU A 27 3.95 -25.63 -41.52
CA LEU A 27 4.51 -24.44 -42.16
C LEU A 27 3.69 -23.18 -41.83
N LEU A 28 2.36 -23.27 -41.76
CA LEU A 28 1.50 -22.17 -41.31
C LEU A 28 1.71 -21.81 -39.83
N ILE A 29 1.99 -22.80 -38.98
CA ILE A 29 2.35 -22.58 -37.58
C ILE A 29 3.75 -21.95 -37.47
N ALA A 30 4.69 -22.35 -38.33
CA ALA A 30 6.06 -21.82 -38.37
C ALA A 30 6.17 -20.42 -39.00
N ILE A 31 5.32 -20.10 -39.98
CA ILE A 31 5.24 -18.78 -40.64
C ILE A 31 4.39 -17.79 -39.82
N SER A 32 3.63 -18.28 -38.83
CA SER A 32 2.92 -17.41 -37.89
C SER A 32 3.92 -16.46 -37.22
N PRO A 33 3.82 -15.14 -37.44
CA PRO A 33 4.86 -14.18 -37.07
C PRO A 33 5.01 -13.97 -35.55
N LYS A 34 4.29 -14.73 -34.71
CA LYS A 34 4.37 -14.64 -33.25
C LYS A 34 4.51 -16.02 -32.64
N THR A 35 5.74 -16.35 -32.26
CA THR A 35 6.03 -17.49 -31.38
C THR A 35 5.20 -17.40 -30.09
N PRO A 36 4.56 -18.48 -29.62
CA PRO A 36 3.69 -18.48 -28.44
C PRO A 36 4.41 -18.09 -27.14
N VAL A 37 5.75 -18.07 -27.14
CA VAL A 37 6.60 -17.76 -25.98
C VAL A 37 6.57 -16.27 -25.60
N PHE A 38 6.31 -15.35 -26.54
CA PHE A 38 6.20 -13.90 -26.24
C PHE A 38 4.77 -13.44 -25.90
N ALA A 39 3.84 -14.37 -25.66
CA ALA A 39 2.41 -14.07 -25.49
C ALA A 39 1.96 -13.91 -24.02
N ALA A 40 2.85 -14.12 -23.06
CA ALA A 40 2.58 -13.98 -21.64
C ALA A 40 3.45 -12.87 -21.05
N HIS A 41 2.85 -11.93 -20.32
CA HIS A 41 3.58 -10.87 -19.61
C HIS A 41 3.33 -11.05 -18.12
N GLU A 42 4.40 -11.12 -17.34
CA GLU A 42 4.38 -11.35 -15.91
C GLU A 42 4.72 -10.05 -15.18
N PHE A 43 3.86 -9.61 -14.26
CA PHE A 43 4.09 -8.40 -13.49
C PHE A 43 3.56 -8.54 -12.06
N THR A 44 4.21 -7.83 -11.14
CA THR A 44 3.82 -7.82 -9.72
C THR A 44 2.60 -6.94 -9.52
N VAL A 45 1.61 -7.47 -8.82
CA VAL A 45 0.40 -6.76 -8.43
C VAL A 45 0.25 -6.73 -6.90
N TYR A 46 -0.19 -5.59 -6.40
CA TYR A 46 -0.46 -5.34 -4.99
C TYR A 46 -1.95 -5.43 -4.78
N ARG A 47 -2.37 -6.28 -3.84
CA ARG A 47 -3.79 -6.45 -3.52
C ARG A 47 -4.28 -5.27 -2.68
N MET A 48 -5.51 -4.84 -2.88
CA MET A 48 -6.18 -3.94 -1.95
C MET A 48 -6.24 -4.55 -0.53
N GLN A 49 -6.31 -3.69 0.50
CA GLN A 49 -6.49 -4.10 1.90
C GLN A 49 -7.54 -5.21 2.04
N HIS A 50 -7.24 -6.21 2.87
CA HIS A 50 -8.19 -7.25 3.25
C HIS A 50 -7.94 -7.62 4.71
N PHE A 51 -8.82 -7.18 5.58
CA PHE A 51 -8.75 -7.46 7.01
C PHE A 51 -10.14 -7.40 7.63
N ASP A 52 -10.28 -8.06 8.78
CA ASP A 52 -11.48 -7.97 9.60
C ASP A 52 -11.13 -7.27 10.91
N LEU A 53 -11.90 -6.26 11.28
CA LEU A 53 -11.77 -5.54 12.54
C LEU A 53 -13.01 -5.81 13.37
N HIS A 54 -12.89 -6.37 14.59
CA HIS A 54 -14.07 -6.73 15.39
C HIS A 54 -15.14 -7.55 14.63
N SER A 55 -14.71 -8.41 13.70
CA SER A 55 -15.55 -9.20 12.76
C SER A 55 -16.27 -8.40 11.66
N THR A 56 -15.99 -7.11 11.47
CA THR A 56 -16.46 -6.33 10.33
C THR A 56 -15.49 -6.47 9.15
N PRO A 57 -15.98 -6.77 7.93
CA PRO A 57 -15.18 -6.77 6.71
C PRO A 57 -14.61 -5.41 6.35
N HIS A 58 -13.34 -5.35 5.98
CA HIS A 58 -12.79 -4.19 5.27
C HIS A 58 -12.00 -4.59 4.01
N GLY A 59 -12.24 -3.81 2.96
CA GLY A 59 -11.59 -3.90 1.66
C GLY A 59 -12.01 -5.08 0.79
N CYS A 60 -11.07 -5.75 0.12
CA CYS A 60 -11.38 -6.70 -0.95
C CYS A 60 -11.40 -8.18 -0.50
N ARG A 61 -12.49 -8.91 -0.79
CA ARG A 61 -12.66 -10.29 -0.30
C ARG A 61 -12.02 -11.36 -1.17
N ASN A 62 -12.10 -11.24 -2.49
CA ASN A 62 -11.53 -12.23 -3.42
C ASN A 62 -10.10 -11.87 -3.85
N SER A 63 -9.28 -12.90 -4.13
CA SER A 63 -7.97 -12.77 -4.77
C SER A 63 -7.91 -13.42 -6.15
N ILE A 64 -8.75 -14.41 -6.42
CA ILE A 64 -8.67 -15.19 -7.65
C ILE A 64 -9.20 -14.35 -8.81
N LEU A 65 -8.36 -14.16 -9.82
CA LEU A 65 -8.72 -13.49 -11.07
C LEU A 65 -8.31 -14.38 -12.23
N ASN A 66 -9.26 -14.71 -13.10
CA ASN A 66 -9.02 -15.39 -14.36
C ASN A 66 -10.06 -14.93 -15.39
N MET A 67 -9.86 -13.73 -15.93
CA MET A 67 -10.87 -13.07 -16.76
C MET A 67 -10.24 -12.27 -17.89
N GLU A 68 -11.01 -12.06 -18.96
CA GLU A 68 -10.61 -11.18 -20.05
C GLU A 68 -10.59 -9.73 -19.57
N ALA A 69 -9.52 -9.02 -19.92
CA ALA A 69 -9.32 -7.63 -19.58
C ALA A 69 -10.05 -6.69 -20.54
N ARG A 70 -10.60 -5.61 -19.97
CA ARG A 70 -11.30 -4.54 -20.70
C ARG A 70 -10.92 -3.18 -20.13
N LYS A 71 -10.91 -2.16 -20.98
CA LYS A 71 -10.69 -0.77 -20.57
C LYS A 71 -11.94 -0.21 -19.87
N LEU A 72 -11.74 0.81 -19.05
CA LEU A 72 -12.82 1.67 -18.57
C LEU A 72 -13.69 2.18 -19.75
N TYR A 73 -14.99 2.37 -19.52
CA TYR A 73 -16.04 2.77 -20.47
C TYR A 73 -16.50 1.73 -21.52
N THR A 74 -15.95 0.51 -21.50
CA THR A 74 -16.30 -0.54 -22.47
C THR A 74 -17.29 -1.56 -21.90
N THR A 75 -18.56 -1.17 -21.84
CA THR A 75 -19.64 -2.04 -21.34
C THR A 75 -19.90 -3.23 -22.28
N PRO A 76 -20.40 -4.38 -21.77
CA PRO A 76 -20.62 -4.71 -20.36
C PRO A 76 -19.33 -5.14 -19.61
N TYR A 77 -19.31 -4.95 -18.28
CA TYR A 77 -18.19 -5.35 -17.40
C TYR A 77 -18.36 -6.73 -16.76
N THR A 78 -19.51 -7.37 -16.94
CA THR A 78 -19.81 -8.67 -16.31
C THR A 78 -18.81 -9.74 -16.72
N ARG A 79 -18.18 -10.40 -15.73
CA ARG A 79 -17.13 -11.42 -15.92
C ARG A 79 -15.91 -10.92 -16.72
N LYS A 80 -15.63 -9.62 -16.67
CA LYS A 80 -14.41 -9.01 -17.24
C LYS A 80 -13.60 -8.35 -16.14
N CYS A 81 -12.28 -8.39 -16.29
CA CYS A 81 -11.40 -7.58 -15.46
C CYS A 81 -11.28 -6.19 -16.08
N VAL A 82 -11.61 -5.15 -15.32
CA VAL A 82 -11.47 -3.78 -15.82
C VAL A 82 -10.07 -3.26 -15.50
N VAL A 83 -9.38 -2.75 -16.51
CA VAL A 83 -8.09 -2.09 -16.37
C VAL A 83 -8.33 -0.59 -16.48
N ALA A 84 -7.88 0.18 -15.49
CA ALA A 84 -8.02 1.62 -15.43
C ALA A 84 -6.73 2.26 -14.93
N ARG A 85 -6.40 3.46 -15.40
CA ARG A 85 -5.33 4.26 -14.80
C ARG A 85 -5.85 4.98 -13.57
N LEU A 86 -5.01 5.12 -12.55
CA LEU A 86 -5.37 5.76 -11.29
C LEU A 86 -5.88 7.20 -11.48
N THR A 87 -5.30 7.94 -12.44
CA THR A 87 -5.68 9.33 -12.76
C THR A 87 -6.99 9.44 -13.55
N GLU A 88 -7.44 8.35 -14.19
CA GLU A 88 -8.67 8.35 -15.00
C GLU A 88 -9.89 7.85 -14.22
N LEU A 89 -9.66 7.14 -13.11
CA LEU A 89 -10.70 6.51 -12.32
C LEU A 89 -11.33 7.53 -11.36
N THR A 90 -12.63 7.78 -11.52
CA THR A 90 -13.42 8.56 -10.55
C THR A 90 -14.23 7.66 -9.64
N TYR A 91 -14.67 8.20 -8.49
CA TYR A 91 -15.53 7.45 -7.57
C TYR A 91 -16.85 6.99 -8.23
N SER A 92 -17.47 7.84 -9.05
CA SER A 92 -18.70 7.48 -9.78
C SER A 92 -18.48 6.28 -10.70
N GLN A 93 -17.36 6.24 -11.43
CA GLN A 93 -17.02 5.13 -12.31
C GLN A 93 -16.72 3.86 -11.51
N TYR A 94 -16.05 4.01 -10.38
CA TYR A 94 -15.81 2.90 -9.46
C TYR A 94 -17.12 2.27 -8.97
N GLN A 95 -18.10 3.09 -8.57
CA GLN A 95 -19.43 2.61 -8.20
C GLN A 95 -20.15 1.91 -9.37
N ASP A 96 -20.08 2.48 -10.58
CA ASP A 96 -20.67 1.86 -11.77
C ASP A 96 -20.08 0.48 -12.06
N LEU A 97 -18.77 0.29 -11.84
CA LEU A 97 -18.09 -0.99 -12.00
C LEU A 97 -18.59 -2.04 -11.01
N ILE A 98 -18.78 -1.64 -9.74
CA ILE A 98 -19.31 -2.53 -8.70
C ILE A 98 -20.76 -2.90 -9.01
N GLN A 99 -21.61 -1.91 -9.35
CA GLN A 99 -23.02 -2.14 -9.66
C GLN A 99 -23.23 -3.06 -10.87
N GLN A 100 -22.33 -2.97 -11.87
CA GLN A 100 -22.36 -3.84 -13.05
C GLN A 100 -21.75 -5.23 -12.83
N ASN A 101 -21.40 -5.60 -11.59
CA ASN A 101 -20.76 -6.87 -11.24
C ASN A 101 -19.52 -7.15 -12.11
N ALA A 102 -18.60 -6.19 -12.12
CA ALA A 102 -17.28 -6.38 -12.71
C ALA A 102 -16.61 -7.63 -12.13
N GLY A 103 -15.83 -8.33 -12.94
CA GLY A 103 -15.15 -9.56 -12.53
C GLY A 103 -13.92 -9.34 -11.66
N GLY A 104 -13.34 -8.14 -11.74
CA GLY A 104 -12.17 -7.69 -11.00
C GLY A 104 -11.70 -6.34 -11.54
N LEU A 105 -10.83 -5.66 -10.80
CA LEU A 105 -10.32 -4.33 -11.15
C LEU A 105 -8.80 -4.32 -11.03
N LEU A 106 -8.11 -3.89 -12.08
CA LEU A 106 -6.67 -3.63 -12.10
C LEU A 106 -6.45 -2.12 -12.29
N ILE A 107 -5.85 -1.48 -11.30
CA ILE A 107 -5.54 -0.06 -11.31
C ILE A 107 -4.05 0.12 -11.59
N LEU A 108 -3.73 0.85 -12.66
CA LEU A 108 -2.37 1.19 -13.04
C LEU A 108 -1.95 2.47 -12.32
N ILE A 109 -0.80 2.42 -11.63
CA ILE A 109 -0.24 3.49 -10.82
C ILE A 109 0.99 4.07 -11.54
N PRO A 110 1.07 5.39 -11.74
CA PRO A 110 2.27 6.04 -12.27
C PRO A 110 3.51 5.74 -11.41
N GLN A 111 4.67 5.59 -12.04
CA GLN A 111 5.95 5.35 -11.32
C GLN A 111 6.28 6.47 -10.31
N ASN A 112 6.04 7.73 -10.72
CA ASN A 112 6.33 8.91 -9.90
C ASN A 112 5.04 9.57 -9.41
N LEU A 113 4.51 9.08 -8.30
CA LEU A 113 3.30 9.62 -7.66
C LEU A 113 3.44 11.10 -7.25
N SER A 114 4.62 11.51 -6.80
CA SER A 114 4.90 12.88 -6.37
C SER A 114 4.87 13.90 -7.51
N SER A 115 5.09 13.45 -8.75
CA SER A 115 5.09 14.32 -9.93
C SER A 115 3.68 14.71 -10.39
N LEU A 116 2.64 14.09 -9.82
CA LEU A 116 1.26 14.38 -10.16
C LEU A 116 0.87 15.81 -9.76
N PRO A 117 0.08 16.52 -10.57
CA PRO A 117 -0.50 17.81 -10.20
C PRO A 117 -1.29 17.72 -8.89
N VAL A 118 -1.24 18.78 -8.08
CA VAL A 118 -1.93 18.83 -6.77
C VAL A 118 -3.44 18.55 -6.89
N ALA A 119 -4.07 18.97 -7.99
CA ALA A 119 -5.48 18.69 -8.25
C ALA A 119 -5.76 17.19 -8.41
N ASP A 120 -4.91 16.48 -9.17
CA ASP A 120 -5.06 15.05 -9.40
C ASP A 120 -4.75 14.26 -8.12
N GLN A 121 -3.75 14.70 -7.33
CA GLN A 121 -3.45 14.12 -6.03
C GLN A 121 -4.68 14.18 -5.09
N GLN A 122 -5.40 15.30 -5.07
CA GLN A 122 -6.62 15.42 -4.25
C GLN A 122 -7.73 14.48 -4.71
N VAL A 123 -7.93 14.32 -6.02
CA VAL A 123 -8.92 13.38 -6.57
C VAL A 123 -8.56 11.94 -6.19
N VAL A 124 -7.29 11.56 -6.32
CA VAL A 124 -6.80 10.23 -5.93
C VAL A 124 -6.99 10.00 -4.43
N MET A 125 -6.64 10.96 -3.58
CA MET A 125 -6.83 10.88 -2.13
C MET A 125 -8.31 10.71 -1.74
N GLN A 126 -9.22 11.40 -2.42
CA GLN A 126 -10.66 11.27 -2.19
C GLN A 126 -11.16 9.89 -2.64
N LEU A 127 -10.72 9.44 -3.82
CA LEU A 127 -11.03 8.10 -4.33
C LEU A 127 -10.56 7.01 -3.36
N GLU A 128 -9.30 7.08 -2.90
CA GLU A 128 -8.74 6.11 -1.97
C GLU A 128 -9.55 6.02 -0.68
N LYS A 129 -9.93 7.17 -0.12
CA LYS A 129 -10.76 7.20 1.09
C LYS A 129 -12.09 6.48 0.87
N HIS A 130 -12.79 6.77 -0.22
CA HIS A 130 -14.08 6.14 -0.50
C HIS A 130 -13.94 4.64 -0.75
N ILE A 131 -12.91 4.21 -1.50
CA ILE A 131 -12.65 2.79 -1.74
C ILE A 131 -12.33 2.05 -0.43
N LEU A 132 -11.63 2.69 0.52
CA LEU A 132 -11.30 2.11 1.82
C LEU A 132 -12.50 1.99 2.79
N GLU A 133 -13.52 2.84 2.62
CA GLU A 133 -14.74 2.81 3.42
C GLU A 133 -15.73 1.73 2.96
N GLU A 134 -15.64 1.28 1.70
CA GLU A 134 -16.52 0.27 1.11
C GLU A 134 -15.95 -1.15 1.19
N ASP A 135 -16.81 -2.14 1.45
CA ASP A 135 -16.49 -3.55 1.40
C ASP A 135 -16.81 -4.13 0.01
N VAL A 136 -15.82 -4.78 -0.61
CA VAL A 136 -15.87 -5.10 -2.02
C VAL A 136 -15.61 -6.59 -2.23
N ALA A 137 -16.56 -7.27 -2.87
CA ALA A 137 -16.44 -8.70 -3.16
C ALA A 137 -15.43 -8.99 -4.29
N ILE A 138 -15.23 -8.06 -5.21
CA ILE A 138 -14.37 -8.24 -6.39
C ILE A 138 -12.88 -8.08 -6.01
N PRO A 139 -11.96 -8.82 -6.66
CA PRO A 139 -10.53 -8.60 -6.47
C PRO A 139 -10.13 -7.24 -7.08
N VAL A 140 -9.50 -6.39 -6.26
CA VAL A 140 -8.93 -5.11 -6.69
C VAL A 140 -7.41 -5.17 -6.53
N TYR A 141 -6.71 -4.95 -7.63
CA TYR A 141 -5.26 -5.03 -7.74
C TYR A 141 -4.67 -3.71 -8.23
N PHE A 142 -3.47 -3.42 -7.79
CA PHE A 142 -2.69 -2.25 -8.16
C PHE A 142 -1.37 -2.69 -8.78
N ALA A 143 -0.98 -2.10 -9.90
CA ALA A 143 0.30 -2.36 -10.55
C ALA A 143 0.96 -1.05 -10.95
N TYR A 144 2.28 -0.97 -10.87
CA TYR A 144 2.99 0.17 -11.44
C TYR A 144 2.90 0.15 -12.97
N GLU A 145 2.78 1.33 -13.57
CA GLU A 145 2.82 1.50 -15.02
C GLU A 145 4.20 1.09 -15.55
N THR A 146 4.23 0.03 -16.36
CA THR A 146 5.40 -0.37 -17.17
C THR A 146 5.08 -0.14 -18.64
N GLU A 147 6.11 -0.05 -19.48
CA GLU A 147 5.92 0.15 -20.92
C GLU A 147 5.03 -0.96 -21.53
N GLU A 148 5.22 -2.21 -21.09
CA GLU A 148 4.45 -3.35 -21.57
C GLU A 148 2.98 -3.31 -21.11
N LEU A 149 2.72 -2.87 -19.87
CA LEU A 149 1.36 -2.71 -19.36
C LEU A 149 0.62 -1.56 -20.06
N LEU A 150 1.33 -0.48 -20.39
CA LEU A 150 0.77 0.63 -21.15
C LEU A 150 0.49 0.22 -22.60
N GLU A 151 1.38 -0.53 -23.26
CA GLU A 151 1.13 -1.10 -24.57
C GLU A 151 -0.11 -2.01 -24.56
N MET A 152 -0.22 -2.87 -23.55
CA MET A 152 -1.41 -3.70 -23.32
C MET A 152 -2.66 -2.83 -23.16
N TYR A 153 -2.62 -1.80 -22.31
CA TYR A 153 -3.73 -0.88 -22.06
C TYR A 153 -4.20 -0.14 -23.33
N TYR A 154 -3.28 0.42 -24.11
CA TYR A 154 -3.60 1.14 -25.35
C TYR A 154 -4.02 0.20 -26.49
N SER A 155 -3.50 -1.04 -26.53
CA SER A 155 -3.91 -2.01 -27.55
C SER A 155 -5.36 -2.50 -27.36
N MET A 156 -5.90 -2.46 -26.14
CA MET A 156 -7.33 -2.73 -25.86
C MET A 156 -8.26 -1.66 -26.45
N GLU A 157 -7.81 -0.41 -26.52
CA GLU A 157 -8.58 0.74 -26.99
C GLU A 157 -8.91 0.65 -28.49
N GLN A 158 -8.01 0.05 -29.26
CA GLN A 158 -8.20 -0.19 -30.70
C GLN A 158 -9.26 -1.27 -30.99
N GLY A 159 -9.55 -2.16 -30.03
CA GLY A 159 -10.56 -3.21 -30.15
C GLY A 159 -11.99 -2.75 -29.84
N SER A 160 -12.17 -1.76 -28.96
CA SER A 160 -13.50 -1.35 -28.46
C SER A 160 -14.10 -0.11 -29.11
N SER A 161 -13.28 0.79 -29.68
CA SER A 161 -13.75 2.07 -30.25
C SER A 161 -14.58 1.96 -31.55
N LYS A 162 -14.75 0.76 -32.11
CA LYS A 162 -15.56 0.53 -33.33
C LYS A 162 -16.96 -0.06 -33.06
N GLN A 163 -17.40 -0.16 -31.81
CA GLN A 163 -18.65 -0.86 -31.45
C GLN A 163 -19.97 -0.07 -31.61
N LYS A 164 -19.97 1.16 -32.13
CA LYS A 164 -21.18 2.00 -32.14
C LYS A 164 -21.80 2.33 -33.50
N SER A 165 -21.33 1.82 -34.65
CA SER A 165 -21.93 2.28 -35.92
C SER A 165 -21.74 1.43 -37.20
N ARG A 166 -21.45 0.12 -37.16
CA ARG A 166 -21.31 -0.68 -38.41
C ARG A 166 -22.12 -1.98 -38.41
N SER A 167 -22.43 -2.44 -39.62
CA SER A 167 -23.23 -3.64 -39.87
C SER A 167 -22.46 -4.90 -39.43
N ALA A 168 -23.15 -5.87 -38.82
CA ALA A 168 -22.54 -7.08 -38.25
C ALA A 168 -21.65 -7.87 -39.22
N ALA A 169 -21.88 -7.78 -40.54
CA ALA A 169 -21.06 -8.45 -41.54
C ALA A 169 -19.67 -7.79 -41.76
N GLU A 170 -19.55 -6.48 -41.57
CA GLU A 170 -18.27 -5.75 -41.67
C GLU A 170 -17.42 -5.91 -40.39
N GLU A 171 -18.05 -6.26 -39.27
CA GLU A 171 -17.41 -6.39 -37.96
C GLU A 171 -16.80 -7.78 -37.71
N LEU A 172 -17.28 -8.81 -38.40
CA LEU A 172 -16.75 -10.18 -38.30
C LEU A 172 -15.23 -10.26 -38.59
N PRO A 173 -14.69 -9.74 -39.71
CA PRO A 173 -13.25 -9.83 -39.99
C PRO A 173 -12.39 -9.08 -38.96
N SER A 174 -12.85 -7.95 -38.42
CA SER A 174 -12.13 -7.22 -37.36
C SER A 174 -12.18 -7.93 -36.01
N THR A 175 -13.25 -8.67 -35.73
CA THR A 175 -13.40 -9.44 -34.48
C THR A 175 -12.56 -10.72 -34.49
N ILE A 176 -12.32 -11.31 -35.67
CA ILE A 176 -11.45 -12.50 -35.81
C ILE A 176 -9.97 -12.14 -35.64
N THR A 177 -9.60 -10.91 -36.04
CA THR A 177 -8.22 -10.43 -36.00
C THR A 177 -7.87 -9.76 -34.67
N SER A 178 -8.87 -9.22 -33.95
CA SER A 178 -8.66 -8.67 -32.61
C SER A 178 -8.18 -9.76 -31.65
N SER A 179 -7.26 -9.40 -30.77
CA SER A 179 -6.74 -10.27 -29.72
C SER A 179 -7.08 -9.62 -28.39
N GLY A 180 -7.80 -10.33 -27.54
CA GLY A 180 -8.04 -9.91 -26.17
C GLY A 180 -6.84 -10.24 -25.29
N TYR A 181 -6.81 -9.67 -24.10
CA TYR A 181 -5.89 -10.10 -23.04
C TYR A 181 -6.69 -10.78 -21.95
N GLN A 182 -6.15 -11.86 -21.40
CA GLN A 182 -6.69 -12.56 -20.25
C GLN A 182 -5.73 -12.39 -19.09
N LEU A 183 -6.22 -11.82 -18.00
CA LEU A 183 -5.46 -11.61 -16.78
C LEU A 183 -5.72 -12.77 -15.82
N VAL A 184 -4.63 -13.39 -15.37
CA VAL A 184 -4.66 -14.54 -14.47
C VAL A 184 -3.75 -14.26 -13.29
N VAL A 185 -4.30 -14.34 -12.08
CA VAL A 185 -3.50 -14.31 -10.85
C VAL A 185 -3.16 -15.73 -10.45
N SER A 186 -1.86 -16.02 -10.42
CA SER A 186 -1.34 -17.33 -10.04
C SER A 186 -1.14 -17.36 -8.52
N GLY A 187 -2.24 -17.40 -7.75
CA GLY A 187 -2.17 -17.33 -6.29
C GLY A 187 -3.28 -18.12 -5.61
N PRO A 188 -3.04 -18.65 -4.39
CA PRO A 188 -4.07 -19.30 -3.61
C PRO A 188 -5.17 -18.32 -3.19
N ALA A 189 -6.33 -18.87 -2.82
CA ALA A 189 -7.40 -18.10 -2.20
C ALA A 189 -6.91 -17.39 -0.91
N PRO A 190 -7.56 -16.30 -0.48
CA PRO A 190 -7.14 -15.54 0.68
C PRO A 190 -7.10 -16.45 1.91
N LYS A 191 -5.95 -16.54 2.59
CA LYS A 191 -5.82 -17.34 3.80
C LYS A 191 -5.83 -16.42 5.02
N PRO A 192 -6.69 -16.68 6.03
CA PRO A 192 -6.65 -15.92 7.28
C PRO A 192 -5.38 -16.24 8.06
N LEU A 193 -4.83 -15.21 8.70
CA LEU A 193 -3.69 -15.29 9.61
C LEU A 193 -4.20 -15.14 11.06
N PRO A 194 -4.42 -16.24 11.80
CA PRO A 194 -4.94 -16.18 13.17
C PRO A 194 -3.86 -15.89 14.23
N ASP A 195 -2.59 -16.25 13.97
CA ASP A 195 -1.47 -16.09 14.93
C ASP A 195 -0.65 -14.82 14.64
N THR A 196 -1.31 -13.71 14.30
CA THR A 196 -0.65 -12.44 13.97
C THR A 196 -0.14 -11.77 15.24
N GLN A 197 1.17 -11.46 15.29
CA GLN A 197 1.75 -10.77 16.44
C GLN A 197 2.09 -9.34 16.05
N ILE A 198 1.52 -8.39 16.78
CA ILE A 198 1.88 -6.97 16.68
C ILE A 198 2.84 -6.68 17.82
N ILE A 199 4.01 -6.15 17.47
CA ILE A 199 5.08 -5.89 18.41
C ILE A 199 5.11 -4.38 18.72
N SER A 200 5.32 -4.03 19.97
CA SER A 200 5.63 -2.67 20.40
C SER A 200 6.96 -2.68 21.15
N LEU A 201 7.75 -1.64 20.99
CA LEU A 201 9.05 -1.46 21.66
C LEU A 201 8.91 -0.40 22.74
N GLN A 202 9.30 -0.73 23.97
CA GLN A 202 9.38 0.24 25.06
C GLN A 202 10.83 0.41 25.50
N GLY A 203 11.22 1.61 25.90
CA GLY A 203 12.51 1.89 26.54
C GLY A 203 12.39 3.05 27.52
N LYS A 204 13.31 3.16 28.48
CA LYS A 204 13.24 4.20 29.52
C LYS A 204 14.55 4.93 29.77
N LEU A 205 14.44 6.16 30.27
CA LEU A 205 15.50 6.95 30.87
C LEU A 205 15.09 7.31 32.29
N CYS A 206 15.77 6.74 33.28
CA CYS A 206 15.50 6.99 34.70
C CYS A 206 16.11 8.32 35.14
N GLY A 207 15.34 9.12 35.88
CA GLY A 207 15.79 10.41 36.40
C GLY A 207 16.77 10.29 37.57
N PHE A 208 17.29 11.43 38.03
CA PHE A 208 18.19 11.50 39.19
C PHE A 208 17.40 11.30 40.49
N GLY A 209 17.42 10.10 41.06
CA GLY A 209 16.75 9.79 42.32
C GLY A 209 16.23 8.36 42.39
N VAL A 210 15.26 8.12 43.29
CA VAL A 210 14.54 6.84 43.39
C VAL A 210 13.46 6.82 42.31
N GLU A 211 13.54 5.85 41.39
CA GLU A 211 12.72 5.79 40.18
C GLU A 211 11.21 5.93 40.46
N GLU A 212 10.69 5.21 41.46
CA GLU A 212 9.26 5.19 41.81
C GLU A 212 8.72 6.51 42.37
N GLN A 213 9.59 7.39 42.87
CA GLN A 213 9.18 8.68 43.46
C GLN A 213 9.23 9.84 42.46
N LEU A 214 9.81 9.60 41.27
CA LEU A 214 10.01 10.64 40.28
C LEU A 214 8.82 10.70 39.30
N PRO A 215 8.40 11.91 38.88
CA PRO A 215 7.38 12.08 37.87
C PRO A 215 7.82 11.47 36.53
N THR A 216 6.88 10.79 35.86
CA THR A 216 7.13 10.13 34.57
C THR A 216 6.43 10.85 33.43
N ILE A 217 7.10 11.02 32.29
CA ILE A 217 6.52 11.48 31.03
C ILE A 217 6.70 10.39 29.99
N ALA A 218 5.61 10.02 29.32
CA ALA A 218 5.64 9.03 28.23
C ALA A 218 5.64 9.75 26.87
N ILE A 219 6.54 9.36 25.97
CA ILE A 219 6.62 9.83 24.58
C ILE A 219 6.34 8.63 23.68
N VAL A 220 5.33 8.75 22.84
CA VAL A 220 4.79 7.65 22.05
C VAL A 220 4.76 8.02 20.58
N ALA A 221 5.10 7.08 19.71
CA ALA A 221 4.80 7.19 18.29
C ALA A 221 4.50 5.79 17.74
N HIS A 222 3.54 5.68 16.82
CA HIS A 222 3.32 4.42 16.11
C HIS A 222 4.16 4.36 14.83
N TYR A 223 4.69 3.19 14.50
CA TYR A 223 5.56 3.02 13.32
C TYR A 223 4.86 2.42 12.11
N ASP A 224 3.59 2.07 12.17
CA ASP A 224 2.88 1.54 11.00
C ASP A 224 2.34 2.65 10.10
N SER A 225 2.16 2.30 8.83
CA SER A 225 1.50 3.10 7.80
C SER A 225 0.19 2.44 7.36
N TYR A 226 -0.63 3.20 6.64
CA TYR A 226 -1.88 2.70 6.06
C TYR A 226 -2.15 3.36 4.72
N GLY A 227 -2.66 2.56 3.78
CA GLY A 227 -3.02 2.99 2.43
C GLY A 227 -3.88 1.93 1.76
N ILE A 228 -4.39 2.22 0.55
CA ILE A 228 -5.33 1.35 -0.17
C ILE A 228 -4.78 -0.05 -0.45
N ALA A 229 -3.47 -0.17 -0.67
CA ALA A 229 -2.76 -1.42 -0.83
C ALA A 229 -1.66 -1.52 0.24
N PRO A 230 -1.62 -2.59 1.06
CA PRO A 230 -0.64 -2.73 2.13
C PRO A 230 0.80 -2.75 1.60
N GLY A 231 1.02 -3.35 0.42
CA GLY A 231 2.32 -3.40 -0.26
C GLY A 231 2.84 -2.07 -0.81
N LEU A 232 2.01 -1.02 -0.84
CA LEU A 232 2.35 0.31 -1.35
C LEU A 232 2.32 1.39 -0.27
N SER A 233 2.12 1.00 0.99
CA SER A 233 1.98 1.93 2.11
C SER A 233 3.34 2.26 2.74
N TYR A 234 4.06 3.25 2.20
CA TYR A 234 5.37 3.66 2.75
C TYR A 234 5.23 4.54 4.01
N GLY A 235 4.30 5.50 4.00
CA GLY A 235 3.91 6.27 5.18
C GLY A 235 5.00 7.22 5.70
N ALA A 236 5.74 7.88 4.81
CA ALA A 236 6.91 8.68 5.20
C ALA A 236 6.57 9.73 6.25
N ASP A 237 5.51 10.52 6.03
CA ASP A 237 5.03 11.45 7.06
C ASP A 237 4.03 10.79 8.02
N SER A 238 3.21 9.83 7.56
CA SER A 238 2.19 9.10 8.32
C SER A 238 2.59 7.64 8.63
N ASN A 239 3.31 7.33 9.72
CA ASN A 239 3.90 8.19 10.73
C ASN A 239 5.43 8.04 10.81
N GLY A 240 6.11 7.95 9.66
CA GLY A 240 7.58 7.85 9.65
C GLY A 240 8.27 9.06 10.29
N SER A 241 7.69 10.26 10.12
CA SER A 241 8.20 11.49 10.72
C SER A 241 8.09 11.51 12.25
N GLY A 242 7.00 11.00 12.83
CA GLY A 242 6.85 10.85 14.28
C GLY A 242 7.84 9.86 14.89
N VAL A 243 8.11 8.74 14.20
CA VAL A 243 9.14 7.77 14.63
C VAL A 243 10.52 8.39 14.61
N ALA A 244 10.89 9.08 13.51
CA ALA A 244 12.17 9.77 13.40
C ALA A 244 12.34 10.86 14.49
N ALA A 245 11.26 11.61 14.76
CA ALA A 245 11.22 12.59 15.84
C ALA A 245 11.44 11.94 17.21
N LEU A 246 10.77 10.82 17.51
CA LEU A 246 10.94 10.10 18.77
C LEU A 246 12.36 9.59 18.96
N LEU A 247 12.97 9.01 17.93
CA LEU A 247 14.36 8.51 17.98
C LEU A 247 15.37 9.65 18.18
N GLU A 248 15.14 10.80 17.58
CA GLU A 248 15.99 11.99 17.78
C GLU A 248 15.81 12.58 19.19
N LEU A 249 14.58 12.64 19.71
CA LEU A 249 14.33 13.02 21.11
C LEU A 249 15.02 12.07 22.09
N ALA A 250 14.95 10.76 21.84
CA ALA A 250 15.66 9.76 22.65
C ALA A 250 17.18 10.01 22.65
N ARG A 251 17.78 10.32 21.48
CA ARG A 251 19.20 10.65 21.35
C ARG A 251 19.57 11.91 22.14
N LEU A 252 18.78 12.99 21.99
CA LEU A 252 19.04 14.27 22.65
C LEU A 252 18.91 14.16 24.17
N LEU A 253 17.81 13.57 24.64
CA LEU A 253 17.52 13.43 26.06
C LEU A 253 18.51 12.46 26.73
N SER A 254 18.92 11.37 26.07
CA SER A 254 19.95 10.46 26.59
C SER A 254 21.26 11.17 26.96
N ARG A 255 21.68 12.17 26.18
CA ARG A 255 22.89 12.97 26.49
C ARG A 255 22.72 13.83 27.72
N LEU A 256 21.54 14.40 27.95
CA LEU A 256 21.23 15.13 29.19
C LEU A 256 21.27 14.20 30.41
N TYR A 257 20.73 12.98 30.26
CA TYR A 257 20.67 11.98 31.33
C TYR A 257 22.01 11.31 31.65
N THR A 258 23.00 11.43 30.77
CA THR A 258 24.34 10.83 30.98
C THR A 258 25.19 11.68 31.93
N ASN A 259 25.00 12.99 31.96
CA ASN A 259 25.82 13.90 32.76
C ASN A 259 25.12 14.25 34.08
N SER A 260 25.80 14.00 35.21
CA SER A 260 25.26 14.19 36.56
C SER A 260 24.81 15.62 36.86
N ARG A 261 25.41 16.64 36.23
CA ARG A 261 25.01 18.05 36.42
C ARG A 261 23.74 18.43 35.68
N THR A 262 23.46 17.76 34.57
CA THR A 262 22.30 18.01 33.70
C THR A 262 21.28 16.87 33.82
N HIS A 263 21.36 16.01 34.83
CA HIS A 263 20.46 14.86 34.95
C HIS A 263 19.15 15.33 35.60
N PRO A 264 18.02 15.34 34.87
CA PRO A 264 16.76 15.83 35.41
C PRO A 264 16.14 14.83 36.39
N ARG A 265 15.27 15.34 37.28
CA ARG A 265 14.50 14.54 38.25
C ARG A 265 13.18 14.05 37.65
N PHE A 266 13.22 13.54 36.43
CA PHE A 266 12.07 13.03 35.68
C PHE A 266 12.41 11.69 35.06
N ASN A 267 11.47 10.76 35.06
CA ASN A 267 11.57 9.55 34.24
C ASN A 267 10.98 9.82 32.86
N LEU A 268 11.65 9.36 31.83
CA LEU A 268 11.11 9.37 30.46
C LEU A 268 10.90 7.95 29.99
N MET A 269 9.73 7.70 29.42
CA MET A 269 9.39 6.43 28.82
C MET A 269 9.11 6.65 27.33
N PHE A 270 9.69 5.82 26.49
CA PHE A 270 9.57 5.89 25.05
C PHE A 270 8.86 4.63 24.56
N LEU A 271 7.81 4.81 23.76
CA LEU A 271 7.07 3.71 23.15
C LEU A 271 7.03 3.90 21.63
N LEU A 272 7.49 2.88 20.91
CA LEU A 272 7.22 2.70 19.49
C LEU A 272 6.16 1.61 19.35
N SER A 273 4.93 2.01 19.05
CA SER A 273 3.78 1.10 18.99
C SER A 273 3.55 0.54 17.59
N GLY A 274 3.18 -0.74 17.53
CA GLY A 274 2.64 -1.37 16.32
C GLY A 274 1.11 -1.41 16.31
N GLY A 275 0.51 -1.68 15.15
CA GLY A 275 -0.93 -1.63 14.96
C GLY A 275 -1.56 -0.23 15.13
N GLY A 276 -0.81 0.85 14.95
CA GLY A 276 -1.30 2.23 15.15
C GLY A 276 -2.55 2.55 14.32
N LYS A 277 -2.50 2.18 13.03
CA LYS A 277 -3.60 2.42 12.07
C LYS A 277 -4.76 1.43 12.20
N PHE A 278 -4.57 0.34 12.95
CA PHE A 278 -5.59 -0.64 13.26
C PHE A 278 -6.01 -0.44 14.71
N ASN A 279 -6.61 0.71 15.02
CA ASN A 279 -7.14 1.00 16.34
C ASN A 279 -6.09 1.04 17.48
N TYR A 280 -4.83 1.33 17.17
CA TYR A 280 -3.73 1.43 18.16
C TYR A 280 -3.61 0.18 19.05
N GLN A 281 -3.72 -1.02 18.48
CA GLN A 281 -3.77 -2.27 19.25
C GLN A 281 -2.49 -2.54 20.04
N GLY A 282 -1.32 -2.21 19.48
CA GLY A 282 -0.06 -2.32 20.21
C GLY A 282 0.02 -1.38 21.42
N THR A 283 -0.56 -0.18 21.31
CA THR A 283 -0.65 0.79 22.43
C THR A 283 -1.65 0.32 23.49
N LYS A 284 -2.81 -0.21 23.07
CA LYS A 284 -3.80 -0.80 23.98
C LYS A 284 -3.17 -1.90 24.83
N LYS A 285 -2.50 -2.86 24.19
CA LYS A 285 -1.83 -3.96 24.88
C LYS A 285 -0.76 -3.47 25.84
N TRP A 286 0.05 -2.51 25.41
CA TRP A 286 1.09 -1.95 26.24
C TRP A 286 0.54 -1.23 27.48
N ILE A 287 -0.58 -0.49 27.34
CA ILE A 287 -1.25 0.15 28.49
C ILE A 287 -1.77 -0.92 29.46
N GLU A 288 -2.40 -1.98 28.96
CA GLU A 288 -2.89 -3.10 29.78
C GLU A 288 -1.74 -3.80 30.51
N ASP A 289 -0.65 -4.12 29.81
CA ASP A 289 0.52 -4.76 30.41
C ASP A 289 1.13 -3.89 31.51
N ASN A 290 1.20 -2.57 31.34
CA ASN A 290 1.74 -1.69 32.37
C ASN A 290 0.77 -1.46 33.53
N ILE A 291 -0.55 -1.42 33.32
CA ILE A 291 -1.51 -1.22 34.41
C ILE A 291 -1.71 -2.51 35.23
N ASP A 292 -1.73 -3.66 34.57
CA ASP A 292 -2.04 -4.95 35.19
C ASP A 292 -0.80 -5.65 35.78
N SER A 293 0.41 -5.25 35.36
CA SER A 293 1.64 -5.79 35.95
C SER A 293 1.80 -5.29 37.39
N SER A 294 2.00 -6.23 38.32
CA SER A 294 2.28 -5.96 39.73
C SER A 294 3.69 -5.42 40.00
N ASP A 295 4.57 -5.47 39.00
CA ASP A 295 5.90 -4.86 39.06
C ASP A 295 5.80 -3.35 38.81
N ALA A 296 6.59 -2.56 39.54
CA ALA A 296 6.63 -1.09 39.54
C ALA A 296 6.54 -0.47 38.13
N SER A 297 5.31 -0.28 37.65
CA SER A 297 5.04 0.34 36.37
C SER A 297 4.92 1.84 36.58
N LEU A 298 5.66 2.60 35.79
CA LEU A 298 5.72 4.06 35.91
C LEU A 298 4.57 4.76 35.19
N LEU A 299 3.74 4.00 34.46
CA LEU A 299 2.68 4.54 33.62
C LEU A 299 1.47 5.08 34.41
N PRO A 300 0.96 4.42 35.47
CA PRO A 300 -0.17 4.93 36.24
C PRO A 300 0.11 6.31 36.88
N ASP A 301 1.36 6.53 37.29
CA ASP A 301 1.83 7.78 37.90
C ASP A 301 2.43 8.76 36.87
N ALA A 302 2.26 8.49 35.57
CA ALA A 302 2.74 9.39 34.53
C ALA A 302 1.95 10.72 34.55
N LEU A 303 2.68 11.83 34.49
CA LEU A 303 2.10 13.18 34.47
C LEU A 303 1.26 13.40 33.21
N TYR A 304 1.80 12.99 32.06
CA TYR A 304 1.09 12.95 30.79
C TYR A 304 1.82 12.07 29.77
N THR A 305 1.10 11.71 28.72
CA THR A 305 1.63 11.03 27.53
C THR A 305 1.58 11.95 26.31
N LEU A 306 2.73 12.23 25.71
CA LEU A 306 2.87 12.95 24.45
C LEU A 306 2.95 11.95 23.30
N CYS A 307 1.92 11.91 22.45
CA CYS A 307 1.93 11.10 21.23
C CYS A 307 2.39 11.97 20.04
N LEU A 308 3.34 11.49 19.25
CA LEU A 308 3.85 12.17 18.05
C LEU A 308 3.26 11.51 16.81
N ASP A 309 2.58 12.30 15.98
CA ASP A 309 1.97 11.80 14.75
C ASP A 309 2.08 12.82 13.63
N SER A 310 2.74 12.47 12.53
CA SER A 310 2.87 13.30 11.32
C SER A 310 3.35 14.72 11.66
N VAL A 311 4.67 14.92 11.79
CA VAL A 311 5.29 16.19 12.23
C VAL A 311 6.28 16.76 11.20
N GLY A 312 6.24 16.28 9.94
CA GLY A 312 7.30 16.49 8.96
C GLY A 312 7.10 17.58 7.88
N ASP A 313 5.91 18.11 7.64
CA ASP A 313 5.63 18.89 6.41
C ASP A 313 5.13 20.34 6.63
N GLU A 314 4.14 20.56 7.50
CA GLU A 314 3.50 21.89 7.63
C GLU A 314 4.13 22.79 8.72
N ASP A 315 3.86 24.11 8.61
CA ASP A 315 4.34 25.15 9.52
C ASP A 315 3.36 25.44 10.69
N ASN A 316 2.34 24.60 10.82
CA ASN A 316 1.40 24.62 11.93
C ASN A 316 1.55 23.33 12.74
N LEU A 317 1.47 23.44 14.06
CA LEU A 317 1.41 22.29 14.96
C LEU A 317 0.14 22.37 15.80
N TYR A 318 -0.59 21.27 15.82
CA TYR A 318 -1.84 21.13 16.56
C TYR A 318 -1.66 20.14 17.70
N LEU A 319 -1.99 20.60 18.91
CA LEU A 319 -2.09 19.74 20.08
C LEU A 319 -3.53 19.22 20.19
N HIS A 320 -3.73 17.97 19.81
CA HIS A 320 -5.01 17.28 19.88
C HIS A 320 -5.24 16.73 21.27
N VAL A 321 -6.35 17.13 21.89
CA VAL A 321 -6.71 16.73 23.25
C VAL A 321 -8.13 16.19 23.31
N SER A 322 -8.31 15.09 24.06
CA SER A 322 -9.63 14.53 24.38
C SER A 322 -10.32 15.26 25.52
N LYS A 323 -9.51 15.73 26.48
CA LYS A 323 -9.91 16.57 27.60
C LYS A 323 -8.87 17.67 27.72
N PRO A 324 -9.25 18.95 27.68
CA PRO A 324 -8.28 20.03 27.84
C PRO A 324 -7.61 19.91 29.22
N PRO A 325 -6.28 20.11 29.30
CA PRO A 325 -5.58 20.09 30.57
C PRO A 325 -6.12 21.20 31.47
N LYS A 326 -6.16 20.95 32.79
CA LYS A 326 -6.54 21.98 33.76
C LYS A 326 -5.45 23.06 33.81
N GLU A 327 -5.84 24.30 34.11
CA GLU A 327 -4.89 25.39 34.33
C GLU A 327 -3.84 24.96 35.38
N ASP A 328 -2.57 25.22 35.07
CA ASP A 328 -1.39 24.87 35.90
C ASP A 328 -1.15 23.36 36.10
N SER A 329 -1.86 22.50 35.36
CA SER A 329 -1.48 21.09 35.28
C SER A 329 -0.21 20.90 34.44
N PRO A 330 0.56 19.82 34.63
CA PRO A 330 1.78 19.55 33.85
C PRO A 330 1.58 19.61 32.33
N GLY A 331 0.40 19.18 31.85
CA GLY A 331 0.05 19.26 30.42
C GLY A 331 -0.18 20.70 29.93
N ASP A 332 -0.75 21.57 30.76
CA ASP A 332 -0.95 23.00 30.45
C ASP A 332 0.39 23.75 30.48
N ILE A 333 1.26 23.45 31.45
CA ILE A 333 2.62 24.01 31.52
C ILE A 333 3.40 23.61 30.26
N PHE A 334 3.37 22.33 29.87
CA PHE A 334 3.99 21.88 28.63
C PHE A 334 3.45 22.61 27.40
N TYR A 335 2.14 22.81 27.31
CA TYR A 335 1.53 23.53 26.18
C TYR A 335 1.99 25.00 26.11
N LYS A 336 2.06 25.70 27.25
CA LYS A 336 2.57 27.08 27.34
C LYS A 336 4.04 27.15 26.90
N GLU A 337 4.88 26.22 27.36
CA GLU A 337 6.29 26.16 26.94
C GLU A 337 6.45 25.78 25.46
N LEU A 338 5.55 24.97 24.91
CA LEU A 338 5.52 24.66 23.48
C LEU A 338 5.21 25.90 22.63
N GLN A 339 4.22 26.70 23.04
CA GLN A 339 3.90 27.97 22.39
C GLN A 339 5.06 28.98 22.51
N TRP A 340 5.73 29.01 23.67
CA TRP A 340 6.91 29.86 23.83
C TRP A 340 8.04 29.44 22.90
N ALA A 341 8.36 28.14 22.86
CA ALA A 341 9.45 27.60 22.05
C ALA A 341 9.18 27.80 20.55
N SER A 342 7.90 27.78 20.14
CA SER A 342 7.53 28.02 18.75
C SER A 342 7.71 29.48 18.32
N VAL A 343 7.57 30.44 19.23
CA VAL A 343 7.81 31.87 18.95
C VAL A 343 9.31 32.21 18.94
N GLN A 344 10.09 31.54 19.79
CA GLN A 344 11.54 31.77 19.88
C GLN A 344 12.34 31.10 18.75
N SER A 345 11.75 30.10 18.09
CA SER A 345 12.34 29.44 16.93
C SER A 345 12.66 30.46 15.81
N GLU A 346 13.78 30.24 15.10
CA GLU A 346 14.22 31.08 13.97
C GLU A 346 13.12 31.26 12.92
N GLU A 347 12.32 30.21 12.72
CA GLU A 347 11.09 30.23 11.95
C GLU A 347 9.92 29.99 12.91
N PRO A 348 9.02 30.98 13.10
CA PRO A 348 7.93 30.85 14.04
C PRO A 348 6.89 29.85 13.53
N VAL A 349 6.49 28.91 14.39
CA VAL A 349 5.48 27.90 14.10
C VAL A 349 4.20 28.23 14.88
N ASN A 350 3.06 28.16 14.21
CA ASN A 350 1.78 28.39 14.87
C ASN A 350 1.37 27.13 15.65
N VAL A 351 1.29 27.25 16.99
CA VAL A 351 0.89 26.17 17.88
C VAL A 351 -0.50 26.46 18.43
N SER A 352 -1.45 25.57 18.14
CA SER A 352 -2.82 25.69 18.63
C SER A 352 -3.35 24.38 19.19
N MET A 353 -4.31 24.47 20.11
CA MET A 353 -4.94 23.30 20.74
C MET A 353 -6.27 23.00 20.05
N ILE A 354 -6.49 21.73 19.69
CA ILE A 354 -7.74 21.23 19.13
C ILE A 354 -8.34 20.24 20.10
N HIS A 355 -9.54 20.54 20.59
CA HIS A 355 -10.27 19.65 21.48
C HIS A 355 -11.33 18.86 20.70
N LYS A 356 -11.26 17.54 20.81
CA LYS A 356 -12.27 16.61 20.27
C LYS A 356 -12.70 15.65 21.37
N ARG A 357 -14.00 15.55 21.61
CA ARG A 357 -14.53 14.52 22.53
C ARG A 357 -14.46 13.13 21.88
N ILE A 358 -14.10 12.14 22.68
CA ILE A 358 -14.05 10.73 22.25
C ILE A 358 -15.48 10.23 22.03
N ASN A 359 -15.74 9.70 20.83
CA ASN A 359 -16.96 8.98 20.54
C ASN A 359 -16.72 7.48 20.75
N LEU A 360 -17.30 6.90 21.80
CA LEU A 360 -17.18 5.46 22.09
C LEU A 360 -17.95 4.59 21.09
N ALA A 361 -18.86 5.18 20.32
CA ALA A 361 -19.62 4.47 19.28
C ALA A 361 -18.87 4.38 17.94
N ASP A 362 -17.81 5.19 17.74
CA ASP A 362 -17.00 5.08 16.53
C ASP A 362 -16.16 3.80 16.62
N GLU A 363 -16.19 2.99 15.55
CA GLU A 363 -15.40 1.77 15.44
C GLU A 363 -13.90 2.05 15.41
N LEU A 364 -13.49 3.16 14.79
CA LEU A 364 -12.10 3.58 14.64
C LEU A 364 -11.77 4.79 15.52
N LEU A 365 -10.70 4.67 16.30
CA LEU A 365 -10.14 5.80 17.05
C LEU A 365 -9.39 6.76 16.13
N SER A 366 -9.48 8.05 16.44
CA SER A 366 -8.92 9.11 15.60
C SER A 366 -7.45 9.38 15.88
N TRP A 367 -7.05 9.31 17.14
CA TRP A 367 -5.70 9.62 17.61
C TRP A 367 -5.25 8.65 18.69
N GLU A 368 -3.95 8.45 18.82
CA GLU A 368 -3.37 7.50 19.78
C GLU A 368 -3.70 7.87 21.23
N HIS A 369 -3.75 9.17 21.56
CA HIS A 369 -4.05 9.66 22.91
C HIS A 369 -5.47 9.28 23.40
N GLU A 370 -6.40 8.91 22.50
CA GLU A 370 -7.74 8.48 22.88
C GLU A 370 -7.68 7.15 23.66
N ARG A 371 -6.74 6.24 23.33
CA ARG A 371 -6.53 4.98 24.08
C ARG A 371 -6.15 5.23 25.54
N PHE A 372 -5.24 6.17 25.76
CA PHE A 372 -4.82 6.61 27.09
C PHE A 372 -5.98 7.26 27.86
N SER A 373 -6.73 8.13 27.19
CA SER A 373 -7.84 8.86 27.78
C SER A 373 -8.99 7.94 28.23
N ILE A 374 -9.24 6.83 27.51
CA ILE A 374 -10.20 5.78 27.91
C ILE A 374 -9.80 5.16 29.25
N ARG A 375 -8.50 4.92 29.47
CA ARG A 375 -7.94 4.41 30.74
C ARG A 375 -7.69 5.51 31.78
N ARG A 376 -8.19 6.73 31.54
CA ARG A 376 -8.07 7.91 32.43
C ARG A 376 -6.65 8.43 32.62
N LEU A 377 -5.73 8.11 31.71
CA LEU A 377 -4.38 8.68 31.69
C LEU A 377 -4.38 10.02 30.94
N PRO A 378 -3.73 11.07 31.45
CA PRO A 378 -3.58 12.33 30.72
C PRO A 378 -2.73 12.12 29.47
N ALA A 379 -3.26 12.45 28.29
CA ALA A 379 -2.55 12.27 27.03
C ALA A 379 -3.01 13.26 25.97
N PHE A 380 -2.10 13.57 25.04
CA PHE A 380 -2.36 14.43 23.91
C PHE A 380 -1.49 14.04 22.71
N THR A 381 -2.00 14.28 21.50
CA THR A 381 -1.27 14.01 20.26
C THR A 381 -0.82 15.32 19.63
N LEU A 382 0.47 15.43 19.33
CA LEU A 382 1.02 16.53 18.56
C LEU A 382 1.13 16.11 17.10
N SER A 383 0.47 16.87 16.21
CA SER A 383 0.47 16.63 14.78
C SER A 383 0.42 17.93 14.01
N HIS A 384 1.01 17.98 12.82
CA HIS A 384 0.80 19.10 11.91
C HIS A 384 -0.59 19.07 11.25
N LEU A 385 -1.32 17.95 11.33
CA LEU A 385 -2.64 17.79 10.71
C LEU A 385 -3.74 18.38 11.61
N GLN A 386 -4.59 19.24 11.05
CA GLN A 386 -5.71 19.83 11.78
C GLN A 386 -6.84 18.84 12.09
N SER A 387 -7.04 17.82 11.24
CA SER A 387 -8.12 16.84 11.39
C SER A 387 -7.57 15.41 11.32
N PRO A 388 -8.07 14.50 12.18
CA PRO A 388 -7.71 13.08 12.10
C PRO A 388 -8.20 12.40 10.81
N ARG A 389 -9.25 12.93 10.19
CA ARG A 389 -9.82 12.43 8.92
C ARG A 389 -9.16 13.07 7.68
N SER A 390 -7.97 13.65 7.85
CA SER A 390 -7.20 14.20 6.75
C SER A 390 -6.78 13.08 5.79
N LEU A 391 -6.87 13.35 4.49
CA LEU A 391 -6.61 12.33 3.47
C LEU A 391 -5.12 11.96 3.38
N LYS A 392 -4.24 12.89 3.75
CA LYS A 392 -2.77 12.69 3.83
C LYS A 392 -2.37 11.51 4.73
N LYS A 393 -3.24 11.11 5.67
CA LYS A 393 -2.93 10.08 6.67
C LYS A 393 -3.06 8.64 6.15
N THR A 394 -3.84 8.41 5.10
CA THR A 394 -4.29 7.08 4.65
C THR A 394 -4.10 6.89 3.14
N THR A 395 -3.01 7.40 2.59
CA THR A 395 -2.78 7.44 1.14
C THR A 395 -1.47 6.74 0.75
N ILE A 396 -1.43 6.13 -0.44
CA ILE A 396 -0.18 5.61 -1.03
C ILE A 396 0.73 6.72 -1.56
N LEU A 397 0.20 7.95 -1.69
CA LEU A 397 0.95 9.13 -2.14
C LEU A 397 1.94 9.62 -1.08
N ASP A 398 1.89 9.10 0.15
CA ASP A 398 2.80 9.46 1.23
C ASP A 398 4.17 8.77 1.05
N THR A 399 5.00 9.41 0.23
CA THR A 399 6.35 8.99 -0.10
C THR A 399 7.39 9.89 0.55
N ARG A 400 8.68 9.54 0.39
CA ARG A 400 9.82 10.27 0.94
C ARG A 400 9.81 11.78 0.64
N GLU A 401 9.31 12.16 -0.54
CA GLU A 401 9.37 13.54 -1.03
C GLU A 401 8.42 14.48 -0.27
N ASN A 402 7.39 13.93 0.38
CA ASN A 402 6.41 14.69 1.14
C ASN A 402 6.96 15.20 2.49
N VAL A 403 8.11 14.69 2.94
CA VAL A 403 8.72 15.07 4.22
C VAL A 403 9.87 16.06 4.00
N ASN A 404 9.71 17.26 4.55
CA ASN A 404 10.78 18.24 4.60
C ASN A 404 11.62 18.06 5.87
N VAL A 405 12.87 17.62 5.71
CA VAL A 405 13.78 17.33 6.83
C VAL A 405 14.11 18.60 7.64
N ASP A 406 14.17 19.77 7.01
CA ASP A 406 14.47 21.02 7.72
C ASP A 406 13.31 21.42 8.65
N LYS A 407 12.08 21.29 8.15
CA LYS A 407 10.88 21.54 8.96
C LYS A 407 10.72 20.49 10.07
N LEU A 408 10.99 19.22 9.77
CA LEU A 408 11.02 18.17 10.79
C LEU A 408 12.04 18.48 11.88
N ALA A 409 13.27 18.88 11.52
CA ALA A 409 14.30 19.24 12.48
C ALA A 409 13.90 20.45 13.33
N ARG A 410 13.26 21.46 12.74
CA ARG A 410 12.69 22.61 13.45
C ARG A 410 11.61 22.17 14.45
N ASN A 411 10.66 21.35 14.00
CA ASN A 411 9.55 20.87 14.83
C ASN A 411 10.06 20.01 16.00
N VAL A 412 11.03 19.13 15.76
CA VAL A 412 11.71 18.34 16.81
C VAL A 412 12.43 19.25 17.80
N ARG A 413 13.03 20.36 17.35
CA ARG A 413 13.65 21.37 18.23
C ARG A 413 12.66 21.97 19.19
N ILE A 414 11.53 22.42 18.67
CA ILE A 414 10.46 23.04 19.46
C ILE A 414 9.95 22.06 20.52
N ILE A 415 9.74 20.80 20.14
CA ILE A 415 9.30 19.74 21.07
C ILE A 415 10.37 19.45 22.13
N ALA A 416 11.63 19.31 21.73
CA ALA A 416 12.73 19.03 22.66
C ALA A 416 12.89 20.17 23.67
N GLU A 417 12.87 21.42 23.21
CA GLU A 417 12.97 22.61 24.06
C GLU A 417 11.81 22.71 25.04
N ALA A 418 10.58 22.49 24.58
CA ALA A 418 9.39 22.50 25.44
C ALA A 418 9.47 21.42 26.53
N LEU A 419 9.91 20.20 26.17
CA LEU A 419 10.13 19.12 27.14
C LEU A 419 11.21 19.48 28.15
N ALA A 420 12.37 19.96 27.70
CA ALA A 420 13.47 20.32 28.59
C ALA A 420 13.09 21.46 29.54
N ARG A 421 12.38 22.49 29.05
CA ARG A 421 11.87 23.59 29.87
C ARG A 421 10.92 23.12 30.96
N HIS A 422 9.98 22.25 30.59
CA HIS A 422 9.07 21.63 31.55
C HIS A 422 9.82 20.80 32.60
N MET A 423 10.81 20.00 32.19
CA MET A 423 11.56 19.13 33.11
C MET A 423 12.50 19.88 34.06
N TYR A 424 13.05 21.02 33.65
CA TYR A 424 13.89 21.85 34.53
C TYR A 424 13.11 22.98 35.23
N ASN A 425 11.79 23.04 35.01
CA ASN A 425 10.94 24.12 35.51
C ASN A 425 11.48 25.51 35.15
N ILE A 426 11.94 25.66 33.91
CA ILE A 426 12.47 26.93 33.37
C ILE A 426 11.31 27.64 32.69
N SER A 427 10.76 28.67 33.34
CA SER A 427 9.67 29.47 32.78
C SER A 427 10.17 30.78 32.18
N GLY A 428 9.56 31.19 31.06
CA GLY A 428 9.65 32.54 30.50
C GLY A 428 11.01 32.93 29.89
N GLU A 429 11.38 34.22 30.05
CA GLU A 429 12.59 34.84 29.49
C GLU A 429 13.90 34.50 30.24
N THR A 430 13.84 33.69 31.29
CA THR A 430 14.99 33.39 32.17
C THR A 430 16.18 32.79 31.42
N LEU A 431 15.92 32.06 30.33
CA LEU A 431 16.90 31.51 29.40
C LEU A 431 16.49 31.86 27.96
N LYS A 432 17.01 32.97 27.43
CA LYS A 432 16.77 33.40 26.04
C LYS A 432 17.53 32.55 25.01
N THR A 433 18.62 31.91 25.43
CA THR A 433 19.39 30.97 24.61
C THR A 433 18.76 29.59 24.66
N GLY A 434 18.54 28.97 23.49
CA GLY A 434 18.01 27.61 23.39
C GLY A 434 18.90 26.60 24.14
N ILE A 435 18.26 25.61 24.77
CA ILE A 435 18.94 24.57 25.58
C ILE A 435 19.76 23.65 24.66
N PHE A 436 19.26 23.37 23.46
CA PHE A 436 19.87 22.45 22.49
C PHE A 436 20.69 23.22 21.46
N THR A 437 21.73 23.91 21.92
CA THR A 437 22.67 24.66 21.06
C THR A 437 23.99 23.91 20.86
N GLU A 438 24.69 24.24 19.77
CA GLU A 438 26.02 23.73 19.42
C GLU A 438 26.16 22.20 19.51
N GLY A 439 26.85 21.69 20.53
CA GLY A 439 27.13 20.26 20.71
C GLY A 439 25.91 19.40 21.04
N LEU A 440 24.80 20.01 21.47
CA LEU A 440 23.50 19.36 21.73
C LEU A 440 22.47 19.67 20.64
N SER A 441 22.91 20.21 19.49
CA SER A 441 22.02 20.48 18.38
C SER A 441 21.43 19.20 17.75
N ILE A 442 20.32 19.41 17.04
CA ILE A 442 19.63 18.38 16.27
C ILE A 442 20.45 18.01 15.05
N GLN A 443 20.60 16.71 14.84
CA GLN A 443 21.33 16.17 13.70
C GLN A 443 20.37 15.96 12.54
N LYS A 444 20.37 16.90 11.58
CA LYS A 444 19.56 16.80 10.36
C LYS A 444 19.88 15.52 9.57
N ASP A 445 21.14 15.13 9.50
CA ASP A 445 21.57 13.91 8.81
C ASP A 445 21.03 12.64 9.45
N TYR A 446 20.88 12.63 10.79
CA TYR A 446 20.28 11.51 11.52
C TYR A 446 18.80 11.38 11.21
N LEU A 447 18.06 12.50 11.23
CA LEU A 447 16.65 12.53 10.83
C LEU A 447 16.48 12.09 9.38
N LYS A 448 17.31 12.61 8.47
CA LYS A 448 17.30 12.23 7.04
C LYS A 448 17.50 10.73 6.87
N ALA A 449 18.51 10.15 7.51
CA ALA A 449 18.80 8.72 7.43
C ALA A 449 17.61 7.87 7.91
N TRP A 450 16.94 8.27 8.98
CA TRP A 450 15.76 7.56 9.47
C TRP A 450 14.56 7.67 8.54
N ILE A 451 14.29 8.86 7.99
CA ILE A 451 13.20 9.02 7.02
C ILE A 451 13.49 8.23 5.75
N ASP A 452 14.72 8.27 5.23
CA ASP A 452 15.15 7.49 4.06
C ASP A 452 14.98 5.98 4.34
N GLN A 453 15.37 5.51 5.53
CA GLN A 453 15.21 4.11 5.91
C GLN A 453 13.73 3.72 6.08
N LEU A 454 12.92 4.52 6.77
CA LEU A 454 11.50 4.25 7.03
C LEU A 454 10.64 4.33 5.76
N SER A 455 11.08 5.07 4.75
CA SER A 455 10.42 5.17 3.45
C SER A 455 10.97 4.19 2.40
N SER A 456 12.03 3.43 2.71
CA SER A 456 12.62 2.45 1.78
C SER A 456 11.77 1.20 1.57
N GLN A 457 10.91 0.88 2.54
CA GLN A 457 10.05 -0.31 2.52
C GLN A 457 8.63 0.06 2.96
N PRO A 458 7.60 -0.58 2.41
CA PRO A 458 6.23 -0.44 2.89
C PRO A 458 6.08 -0.97 4.32
N ARG A 459 5.34 -0.23 5.16
CA ARG A 459 5.22 -0.43 6.61
C ARG A 459 3.79 -0.67 7.09
N SER A 460 2.93 -1.25 6.24
CA SER A 460 1.63 -1.71 6.72
C SER A 460 1.80 -2.75 7.83
N ALA A 461 0.88 -2.77 8.79
CA ALA A 461 0.92 -3.74 9.88
C ALA A 461 0.96 -5.20 9.37
N GLN A 462 0.34 -5.46 8.21
CA GLN A 462 0.36 -6.76 7.52
C GLN A 462 1.75 -7.20 7.06
N MET A 463 2.59 -6.25 6.64
CA MET A 463 3.96 -6.54 6.22
C MET A 463 4.93 -6.63 7.40
N LEU A 464 4.60 -5.97 8.50
CA LEU A 464 5.39 -5.95 9.73
C LEU A 464 5.03 -7.10 10.68
N LEU A 465 4.10 -7.98 10.28
CA LEU A 465 3.71 -9.15 11.05
C LEU A 465 4.92 -10.02 11.34
N SER A 466 5.11 -10.31 12.63
CA SER A 466 6.17 -11.20 13.08
C SER A 466 5.57 -12.58 13.36
N GLY A 467 5.98 -13.57 12.57
CA GLY A 467 5.71 -14.98 12.83
C GLY A 467 6.72 -15.54 13.84
N SER A 468 7.49 -16.55 13.44
CA SER A 468 8.58 -17.09 14.27
C SER A 468 9.80 -16.16 14.36
N THR A 469 10.00 -15.30 13.36
CA THR A 469 11.14 -14.37 13.27
C THR A 469 10.63 -12.93 13.25
N LYS A 470 11.28 -12.05 14.00
CA LYS A 470 10.95 -10.63 14.03
C LYS A 470 11.31 -9.96 12.72
N HIS A 471 10.49 -9.01 12.27
CA HIS A 471 10.76 -8.24 11.05
C HIS A 471 12.06 -7.42 11.19
N PRO A 472 12.92 -7.33 10.16
CA PRO A 472 14.20 -6.60 10.22
C PRO A 472 14.05 -5.15 10.67
N LEU A 473 13.01 -4.43 10.23
CA LEU A 473 12.75 -3.06 10.66
C LEU A 473 12.62 -2.93 12.19
N ILE A 474 11.90 -3.87 12.82
CA ILE A 474 11.66 -3.85 14.27
C ILE A 474 12.98 -4.08 15.02
N LEU A 475 13.84 -4.97 14.51
CA LEU A 475 15.18 -5.18 15.06
C LEU A 475 16.06 -3.94 14.91
N THR A 476 16.00 -3.24 13.78
CA THR A 476 16.75 -2.00 13.60
C THR A 476 16.26 -0.89 14.55
N LEU A 477 14.94 -0.79 14.78
CA LEU A 477 14.37 0.14 15.75
C LEU A 477 14.79 -0.21 17.19
N GLU A 478 14.80 -1.50 17.55
CA GLU A 478 15.30 -1.98 18.85
C GLU A 478 16.78 -1.61 19.05
N GLN A 479 17.63 -1.84 18.04
CA GLN A 479 19.06 -1.48 18.08
C GLN A 479 19.25 0.02 18.23
N ALA A 480 18.44 0.83 17.55
CA ALA A 480 18.48 2.28 17.68
C ALA A 480 18.05 2.76 19.07
N MET A 481 16.98 2.19 19.62
CA MET A 481 16.52 2.50 20.98
C MET A 481 17.54 2.07 22.03
N SER A 482 18.07 0.84 21.95
CA SER A 482 19.02 0.29 22.92
C SER A 482 20.37 1.02 22.96
N ARG A 483 20.73 1.72 21.89
CA ARG A 483 21.91 2.59 21.87
C ARG A 483 21.78 3.80 22.80
N TYR A 484 20.57 4.33 23.01
CA TYR A 484 20.34 5.56 23.76
C TYR A 484 19.51 5.39 25.04
N LEU A 485 18.66 4.36 25.08
CA LEU A 485 17.71 4.07 26.15
C LEU A 485 18.12 2.82 26.93
N LYS A 486 17.66 2.74 28.18
CA LYS A 486 17.85 1.56 29.04
C LYS A 486 16.60 0.69 29.03
N ASP A 487 16.78 -0.60 29.33
CA ASP A 487 15.71 -1.60 29.47
C ASP A 487 14.74 -1.64 28.28
N VAL A 488 15.28 -1.79 27.06
CA VAL A 488 14.43 -1.95 25.87
C VAL A 488 13.73 -3.31 25.93
N LYS A 489 12.40 -3.29 25.98
CA LYS A 489 11.55 -4.48 26.09
C LYS A 489 10.53 -4.53 24.96
N PHE A 490 10.12 -5.74 24.62
CA PHE A 490 9.05 -6.00 23.67
C PHE A 490 7.72 -6.20 24.39
N SER A 491 6.69 -5.50 23.93
CA SER A 491 5.30 -5.74 24.26
C SER A 491 4.63 -6.39 23.05
N ILE A 492 4.12 -7.62 23.20
CA ILE A 492 3.58 -8.38 22.07
C ILE A 492 2.07 -8.51 22.24
N PHE A 493 1.32 -7.90 21.32
CA PHE A 493 -0.10 -8.15 21.17
C PHE A 493 -0.32 -9.39 20.32
N LYS A 494 -1.10 -10.32 20.88
CA LYS A 494 -1.60 -11.50 20.17
C LYS A 494 -3.13 -11.46 20.23
N PRO A 495 -3.84 -11.49 19.09
CA PRO A 495 -5.28 -11.56 19.09
C PRO A 495 -5.74 -12.88 19.72
N ASP A 496 -6.91 -12.85 20.35
CA ASP A 496 -7.52 -14.08 20.86
C ASP A 496 -7.92 -15.00 19.68
N LYS A 497 -7.76 -16.31 19.87
CA LYS A 497 -8.04 -17.31 18.84
C LYS A 497 -9.53 -17.54 18.61
N ARG A 498 -10.36 -17.28 19.63
CA ARG A 498 -11.82 -17.49 19.56
C ARG A 498 -12.54 -16.29 18.95
N GLU A 499 -12.17 -15.09 19.39
CA GLU A 499 -12.75 -13.83 18.92
C GLU A 499 -11.61 -12.84 18.60
N PRO A 500 -10.98 -12.96 17.42
CA PRO A 500 -9.89 -12.08 17.05
C PRO A 500 -10.43 -10.66 16.82
N GLU A 501 -9.93 -9.70 17.59
CA GLU A 501 -10.23 -8.27 17.37
C GLU A 501 -9.72 -7.77 16.02
N LEU A 502 -8.70 -8.43 15.46
CA LEU A 502 -8.06 -8.09 14.20
C LEU A 502 -7.61 -9.36 13.49
N MET A 503 -8.05 -9.54 12.25
CA MET A 503 -7.63 -10.66 11.40
C MET A 503 -7.11 -10.15 10.07
N PHE A 504 -5.92 -10.60 9.68
CA PHE A 504 -5.32 -10.27 8.39
C PHE A 504 -5.39 -11.45 7.42
N TYR A 505 -5.30 -11.15 6.14
CA TYR A 505 -5.35 -12.14 5.07
C TYR A 505 -4.16 -12.02 4.13
N GLU A 506 -3.58 -13.15 3.77
CA GLU A 506 -2.56 -13.27 2.72
C GLU A 506 -3.17 -13.74 1.40
N PRO A 507 -2.54 -13.45 0.25
CA PRO A 507 -1.30 -12.70 0.05
C PRO A 507 -1.50 -11.18 -0.13
N VAL A 508 -0.51 -10.37 0.30
CA VAL A 508 -0.49 -8.90 0.13
C VAL A 508 -0.02 -8.49 -1.28
N SER A 509 0.98 -9.17 -1.82
CA SER A 509 1.46 -9.02 -3.19
C SER A 509 1.47 -10.38 -3.89
N THR A 510 1.15 -10.38 -5.17
CA THR A 510 1.15 -11.58 -6.01
C THR A 510 1.63 -11.25 -7.41
N VAL A 511 1.79 -12.28 -8.23
CA VAL A 511 2.15 -12.11 -9.62
C VAL A 511 0.94 -12.36 -10.51
N MET A 512 0.71 -11.43 -11.44
CA MET A 512 -0.34 -11.51 -12.44
C MET A 512 0.27 -11.76 -13.81
N ASN A 513 -0.33 -12.70 -14.55
CA ASN A 513 0.05 -13.04 -15.91
C ASN A 513 -1.00 -12.52 -16.88
N ALA A 514 -0.58 -11.70 -17.84
CA ALA A 514 -1.39 -11.26 -18.97
C ALA A 514 -1.10 -12.15 -20.19
N TYR A 515 -2.08 -12.95 -20.57
CA TYR A 515 -2.01 -13.79 -21.77
C TYR A 515 -2.73 -13.10 -22.92
N ARG A 516 -2.11 -13.07 -24.10
CA ARG A 516 -2.78 -12.66 -25.32
C ARG A 516 -3.62 -13.82 -25.87
N VAL A 517 -4.94 -13.68 -25.84
CA VAL A 517 -5.88 -14.74 -26.21
C VAL A 517 -6.65 -14.38 -27.47
N LYS A 518 -6.89 -15.39 -28.31
CA LYS A 518 -7.73 -15.25 -29.50
C LYS A 518 -9.21 -15.43 -29.16
N PRO A 519 -10.14 -14.68 -29.77
CA PRO A 519 -11.56 -14.82 -29.52
C PRO A 519 -12.07 -16.22 -29.90
N ALA A 520 -13.07 -16.74 -29.19
CA ALA A 520 -13.67 -18.05 -29.49
C ALA A 520 -14.23 -18.17 -30.92
N ILE A 521 -14.58 -17.04 -31.55
CA ILE A 521 -15.02 -16.98 -32.95
C ILE A 521 -13.90 -17.44 -33.90
N PHE A 522 -12.63 -17.20 -33.55
CA PHE A 522 -11.49 -17.66 -34.35
C PHE A 522 -11.50 -19.18 -34.54
N ASP A 523 -11.81 -19.95 -33.49
CA ASP A 523 -11.87 -21.41 -33.57
C ASP A 523 -13.00 -21.89 -34.50
N LEU A 524 -14.13 -21.17 -34.55
CA LEU A 524 -15.22 -21.46 -35.50
C LEU A 524 -14.76 -21.24 -36.95
N PHE A 525 -14.04 -20.15 -37.22
CA PHE A 525 -13.48 -19.89 -38.55
C PHE A 525 -12.40 -20.90 -38.92
N LEU A 526 -11.54 -21.26 -37.98
CA LEU A 526 -10.53 -22.30 -38.18
C LEU A 526 -11.20 -23.63 -38.52
N ALA A 527 -12.26 -24.01 -37.80
CA ALA A 527 -13.05 -25.20 -38.08
C ALA A 527 -13.69 -25.14 -39.48
N MET A 528 -14.24 -23.99 -39.88
CA MET A 528 -14.79 -23.79 -41.21
C MET A 528 -13.72 -23.91 -42.31
N PHE A 529 -12.53 -23.36 -42.10
CA PHE A 529 -11.40 -23.49 -43.02
C PHE A 529 -10.92 -24.94 -43.12
N ILE A 530 -10.82 -25.65 -42.00
CA ILE A 530 -10.46 -27.08 -41.98
C ILE A 530 -11.51 -27.90 -42.72
N ALA A 531 -12.81 -27.63 -42.50
CA ALA A 531 -13.90 -28.32 -43.19
C ALA A 531 -13.90 -28.04 -44.70
N ALA A 532 -13.70 -26.78 -45.10
CA ALA A 532 -13.59 -26.39 -46.51
C ALA A 532 -12.38 -27.05 -47.18
N TYR A 533 -11.23 -27.07 -46.50
CA TYR A 533 -10.00 -27.70 -46.96
C TYR A 533 -10.19 -29.21 -47.18
N LEU A 534 -10.74 -29.92 -46.19
CA LEU A 534 -11.05 -31.34 -46.30
C LEU A 534 -12.08 -31.61 -47.39
N GLY A 535 -13.08 -30.72 -47.54
CA GLY A 535 -14.08 -30.78 -48.61
C GLY A 535 -13.47 -30.63 -50.00
N ILE A 536 -12.54 -29.69 -50.18
CA ILE A 536 -11.81 -29.49 -51.45
C ILE A 536 -10.94 -30.71 -51.76
N ILE A 537 -10.23 -31.25 -50.78
CA ILE A 537 -9.43 -32.48 -50.94
C ILE A 537 -10.33 -33.65 -51.34
N TYR A 538 -11.45 -33.84 -50.66
CA TYR A 538 -12.41 -34.90 -50.97
C TYR A 538 -12.97 -34.75 -52.39
N LEU A 539 -13.33 -33.52 -52.79
CA LEU A 539 -13.80 -33.23 -54.16
C LEU A 539 -12.72 -33.44 -55.21
N LEU A 540 -11.46 -33.11 -54.92
CA LEU A 540 -10.31 -33.37 -55.80
C LEU A 540 -10.08 -34.86 -55.99
N ILE A 541 -10.14 -35.65 -54.91
CA ILE A 541 -9.96 -37.11 -54.95
C ILE A 541 -11.12 -37.78 -55.70
N THR A 542 -12.36 -37.39 -55.42
CA THR A 542 -13.55 -37.99 -56.06
C THR A 542 -13.72 -37.57 -57.52
N ASN A 543 -13.39 -36.32 -57.88
CA ASN A 543 -13.43 -35.86 -59.27
C ASN A 543 -12.10 -36.05 -60.02
N PHE A 544 -11.11 -36.75 -59.44
CA PHE A 544 -9.82 -36.99 -60.09
C PHE A 544 -9.98 -37.67 -61.45
N TYR A 545 -10.95 -38.59 -61.58
CA TYR A 545 -11.34 -39.23 -62.84
C TYR A 545 -11.82 -38.25 -63.92
N ARG A 546 -12.58 -37.20 -63.56
CA ARG A 546 -13.08 -36.20 -64.53
C ARG A 546 -12.01 -35.22 -64.98
N VAL A 547 -11.07 -34.89 -64.09
CA VAL A 547 -9.88 -34.11 -64.42
C VAL A 547 -8.98 -34.91 -65.37
N TRP A 548 -8.81 -36.21 -65.11
CA TRP A 548 -8.09 -37.15 -65.96
C TRP A 548 -8.70 -37.24 -67.38
N GLU A 549 -10.02 -37.36 -67.49
CA GLU A 549 -10.73 -37.39 -68.78
C GLU A 549 -10.56 -36.09 -69.59
N LYS A 550 -10.59 -34.92 -68.92
CA LYS A 550 -10.35 -33.63 -69.58
C LYS A 550 -8.91 -33.49 -70.04
N ILE A 551 -7.93 -33.87 -69.22
CA ILE A 551 -6.51 -33.79 -69.59
C ILE A 551 -6.22 -34.71 -70.78
N ILE A 552 -6.75 -35.94 -70.79
CA ILE A 552 -6.64 -36.86 -71.93
C ILE A 552 -7.27 -36.27 -73.19
N LYS A 553 -8.49 -35.69 -73.10
CA LYS A 553 -9.14 -35.05 -74.26
C LYS A 553 -8.40 -33.82 -74.79
N THR A 554 -7.68 -33.08 -73.94
CA THR A 554 -6.92 -31.89 -74.35
C THR A 554 -5.54 -32.27 -74.93
N PHE A 555 -5.02 -33.45 -74.60
CA PHE A 555 -3.79 -34.01 -75.19
C PHE A 555 -4.03 -34.81 -76.48
N LEU A 556 -5.28 -35.21 -76.75
CA LEU A 556 -5.70 -35.92 -77.96
C LEU A 556 -6.31 -35.01 -79.05
N SER A 557 -6.37 -33.69 -78.81
CA SER A 557 -6.56 -32.66 -79.85
C SER A 557 -5.23 -32.00 -80.15
#